data_AF-A0A077NAL9-F1
#
_entry.id   AF-A0A077NAL9-F1
#
_cell.length_a   1.000
_cell.length_b   1.000
_cell.length_c   1.000
_cell.angle_alpha   90.00
_cell.angle_beta   90.00
_cell.angle_gamma   90.00
#
_symmetry.space_group_name_H-M   'P 1'
#
loop_
_entity.id
_entity.type
_entity.pdbx_description
1 polymer ?
#
loop_
_entity_poly.entity_id
_entity_poly.type
_entity_poly.pdbx_seq_one_letter_code
_entity_poly.pdbx_strand_id
1 'polypeptide(L)'
;MTTLPLDGDNIHLICEVDEQGSFVGSKKNQRWLWYAWEPRMKRIVAHTFGDRSRKTLEKLLALLSPFNIRFYCTDDYAVYDCLPEEVPLTGKIFTQRIERTNLTHRTRIKRLNRKTIGYSKSEEMHDKVIGTFIERENYI
;
A
#
# COMPACT_ATOMS: atom_id res chain seq x y z
N MET A 1 -0.12 7.47 -15.44
CA MET A 1 -1.05 7.60 -14.30
C MET A 1 -2.45 7.43 -14.85
N THR A 2 -3.10 6.31 -14.57
CA THR A 2 -4.50 6.09 -14.94
C THR A 2 -5.34 6.59 -13.78
N THR A 3 -5.98 7.74 -13.94
CA THR A 3 -6.92 8.29 -12.97
C THR A 3 -8.20 7.47 -13.03
N LEU A 4 -8.60 6.86 -11.91
CA LEU A 4 -9.93 6.26 -11.78
C LEU A 4 -10.98 7.37 -12.04
N PRO A 5 -12.10 7.07 -12.74
CA PRO A 5 -13.17 8.04 -12.93
C PRO A 5 -13.94 8.19 -11.61
N LEU A 6 -13.38 8.97 -10.69
CA LEU A 6 -14.01 9.33 -9.42
C LEU A 6 -14.45 10.80 -9.40
N ASP A 7 -14.26 11.52 -10.50
CA ASP A 7 -14.81 12.86 -10.70
C ASP A 7 -16.29 12.75 -11.08
N GLY A 8 -17.18 12.86 -10.10
CA GLY A 8 -18.61 13.06 -10.41
C GLY A 8 -19.60 12.90 -9.29
N ASP A 9 -19.37 12.02 -8.30
CA ASP A 9 -20.36 11.73 -7.27
C ASP A 9 -19.72 11.73 -5.88
N ASN A 10 -20.51 12.03 -4.84
CA ASN A 10 -20.19 11.99 -3.40
C ASN A 10 -19.74 10.60 -2.90
N ILE A 11 -18.76 9.97 -3.55
CA ILE A 11 -18.26 8.65 -3.22
C ILE A 11 -17.18 8.82 -2.15
N HIS A 12 -17.59 8.60 -0.92
CA HIS A 12 -16.67 8.48 0.21
C HIS A 12 -15.99 7.11 0.18
N LEU A 13 -14.66 7.12 0.08
CA LEU A 13 -13.84 5.92 0.14
C LEU A 13 -13.52 5.53 1.58
N ILE A 14 -13.37 4.23 1.80
CA ILE A 14 -12.81 3.65 3.03
C ILE A 14 -11.54 2.95 2.60
N CYS A 15 -10.40 3.35 3.16
CA CYS A 15 -9.10 2.81 2.78
C CYS A 15 -8.47 2.06 3.94
N GLU A 16 -8.22 0.76 3.77
CA GLU A 16 -7.31 0.01 4.62
C GLU A 16 -5.88 0.36 4.19
N VAL A 17 -5.04 0.85 5.12
CA VAL A 17 -3.66 1.24 4.83
C VAL A 17 -2.73 0.35 5.63
N ASP A 18 -1.73 -0.20 4.96
CA ASP A 18 -0.75 -1.10 5.56
C ASP A 18 0.54 -1.06 4.74
N GLU A 19 1.60 -1.59 5.35
CA GLU A 19 2.90 -1.71 4.76
C GLU A 19 3.41 -3.15 4.73
N GLN A 20 4.12 -3.49 3.66
CA GLN A 20 4.77 -4.79 3.52
C GLN A 20 6.26 -4.64 3.24
N GLY A 21 7.07 -5.22 4.12
CA GLY A 21 8.52 -5.25 3.99
C GLY A 21 9.03 -6.33 3.04
N SER A 22 10.09 -5.99 2.31
CA SER A 22 10.89 -6.88 1.47
C SER A 22 12.37 -6.47 1.50
N PHE A 23 13.21 -7.11 0.69
CA PHE A 23 14.65 -6.83 0.63
C PHE A 23 15.15 -6.72 -0.81
N VAL A 24 16.08 -5.80 -1.04
CA VAL A 24 16.75 -5.61 -2.33
C VAL A 24 18.24 -5.84 -2.20
N GLY A 25 18.77 -6.86 -2.88
CA GLY A 25 20.18 -7.26 -2.85
C GLY A 25 20.63 -7.90 -1.53
N SER A 26 20.39 -7.24 -0.39
CA SER A 26 20.81 -7.69 0.94
C SER A 26 19.74 -7.42 2.02
N LYS A 27 19.84 -8.09 3.18
CA LYS A 27 18.93 -7.86 4.32
C LYS A 27 19.08 -6.46 4.93
N LYS A 28 20.21 -5.79 4.70
CA LYS A 28 20.47 -4.44 5.19
C LYS A 28 19.68 -3.41 4.39
N ASN A 29 19.35 -3.72 3.14
CA ASN A 29 18.53 -2.86 2.30
C ASN A 29 17.08 -3.36 2.31
N GLN A 30 16.32 -2.83 3.27
CA GLN A 30 14.89 -3.08 3.40
C GLN A 30 14.13 -2.15 2.45
N ARG A 31 13.19 -2.72 1.71
CA ARG A 31 12.31 -1.97 0.82
C ARG A 31 10.87 -2.26 1.20
N TRP A 32 10.12 -1.22 1.54
CA TRP A 32 8.74 -1.31 1.99
C TRP A 32 7.80 -0.83 0.89
N LEU A 33 6.78 -1.64 0.61
CA LEU A 33 5.63 -1.26 -0.18
C LEU A 33 4.56 -0.73 0.77
N TRP A 34 4.15 0.51 0.57
CA TRP A 34 3.03 1.14 1.27
C TRP A 34 1.89 1.30 0.30
N TYR A 35 0.66 0.97 0.70
CA TYR A 35 -0.49 1.16 -0.18
C TYR A 35 -1.80 1.28 0.59
N ALA A 36 -2.78 1.89 -0.08
CA ALA A 36 -4.15 2.00 0.40
C ALA A 36 -5.06 1.09 -0.42
N TRP A 37 -5.77 0.19 0.26
CA TRP A 37 -6.71 -0.75 -0.30
C TRP A 37 -8.15 -0.30 -0.04
N GLU A 38 -8.96 -0.22 -1.09
CA GLU A 38 -10.39 0.04 -1.00
C GLU A 38 -11.13 -1.33 -1.05
N PRO A 39 -11.85 -1.70 0.03
CA PRO A 39 -12.52 -3.01 0.14
C PRO A 39 -13.68 -3.29 -0.81
N ARG A 40 -14.48 -2.29 -1.17
CA ARG A 40 -15.75 -2.45 -1.89
C ARG A 40 -15.51 -2.73 -3.37
N MET A 41 -14.62 -1.96 -3.97
CA MET A 41 -14.11 -2.05 -5.33
C MET A 41 -13.02 -3.12 -5.44
N LYS A 42 -12.41 -3.52 -4.32
CA LYS A 42 -11.28 -4.46 -4.25
C LYS A 42 -10.10 -3.96 -5.09
N ARG A 43 -9.73 -2.70 -4.86
CA ARG A 43 -8.71 -2.00 -5.64
C ARG A 43 -7.70 -1.34 -4.72
N ILE A 44 -6.50 -1.15 -5.25
CA ILE A 44 -5.53 -0.26 -4.62
C ILE A 44 -5.85 1.15 -5.12
N VAL A 45 -5.88 2.14 -4.23
CA VAL A 45 -6.12 3.55 -4.61
C VAL A 45 -4.79 4.22 -4.97
N ALA A 46 -3.79 4.05 -4.10
CA ALA A 46 -2.44 4.53 -4.31
C ALA A 46 -1.43 3.57 -3.67
N HIS A 47 -0.21 3.57 -4.19
CA HIS A 47 0.92 2.86 -3.59
C HIS A 47 2.20 3.68 -3.73
N THR A 48 3.15 3.44 -2.82
CA THR A 48 4.49 4.04 -2.87
C THR A 48 5.53 3.08 -2.30
N PHE A 49 6.79 3.27 -2.67
CA PHE A 49 7.92 2.47 -2.19
C PHE A 49 8.89 3.33 -1.41
N GLY A 50 9.42 2.79 -0.32
CA GLY A 50 10.32 3.54 0.55
C GLY A 50 10.84 2.73 1.72
N ASP A 51 11.08 3.44 2.81
CA ASP A 51 11.40 2.89 4.11
C ASP A 51 10.13 2.74 4.96
N ARG A 52 10.28 2.22 6.19
CA ARG A 52 9.17 2.12 7.16
C ARG A 52 9.04 3.41 8.00
N SER A 53 9.13 4.58 7.37
CA SER A 53 9.11 5.87 8.07
C SER A 53 7.87 6.70 7.76
N ARG A 54 7.58 7.67 8.63
CA ARG A 54 6.53 8.68 8.42
C ARG A 54 6.68 9.44 7.10
N LYS A 55 7.92 9.69 6.65
CA LYS A 55 8.16 10.39 5.36
C LYS A 55 7.62 9.59 4.17
N THR A 56 7.67 8.26 4.24
CA THR A 56 7.11 7.41 3.18
C THR A 56 5.58 7.36 3.27
N LEU A 57 5.02 7.35 4.47
CA LEU A 57 3.57 7.49 4.67
C LEU A 57 3.05 8.84 4.14
N GLU A 58 3.71 9.95 4.42
CA GLU A 58 3.35 11.29 3.91
C GLU A 58 3.29 11.33 2.38
N LYS A 59 4.21 10.63 1.70
CA LYS A 59 4.17 10.47 0.24
C LYS A 59 2.93 9.71 -0.22
N LEU A 60 2.55 8.65 0.50
CA LEU A 60 1.31 7.92 0.20
C LEU A 60 0.09 8.83 0.38
N LEU A 61 0.03 9.58 1.49
CA LEU A 61 -1.07 10.51 1.77
C LEU A 61 -1.16 11.62 0.73
N ALA A 62 -0.04 12.13 0.24
CA ALA A 62 -0.02 13.10 -0.85
C ALA A 62 -0.65 12.54 -2.13
N LEU A 63 -0.38 11.27 -2.46
CA LEU A 63 -1.03 10.59 -3.60
C LEU A 63 -2.53 10.36 -3.37
N LEU A 64 -2.95 10.21 -2.12
CA LEU A 64 -4.34 10.02 -1.73
C LEU A 64 -5.15 11.31 -1.61
N SER A 65 -4.47 12.47 -1.54
CA SER A 65 -5.09 13.79 -1.38
C SER A 65 -6.16 14.16 -2.42
N PRO A 66 -6.10 13.71 -3.70
CA PRO A 66 -7.16 14.00 -4.67
C PRO A 66 -8.45 13.19 -4.44
N PHE A 67 -8.41 12.16 -3.59
CA PHE A 67 -9.54 11.26 -3.37
C PHE A 67 -10.33 11.65 -2.12
N ASN A 68 -11.65 11.53 -2.18
CA ASN A 68 -12.53 11.79 -1.03
C ASN A 68 -12.57 10.58 -0.08
N ILE A 69 -11.53 10.42 0.75
CA ILE A 69 -11.42 9.34 1.73
C ILE A 69 -12.03 9.77 3.06
N ARG A 70 -13.03 9.02 3.51
CA ARG A 70 -13.74 9.31 4.76
C ARG A 70 -13.18 8.56 5.96
N PHE A 71 -12.58 7.40 5.73
CA PHE A 71 -11.98 6.60 6.80
C PHE A 71 -10.67 5.96 6.35
N TYR A 72 -9.66 6.00 7.21
CA TYR A 72 -8.40 5.26 7.09
C TYR A 72 -8.40 4.13 8.13
N CYS A 73 -8.42 2.89 7.70
CA CYS A 73 -8.32 1.74 8.59
C CYS A 73 -6.85 1.32 8.68
N THR A 74 -6.26 1.41 9.88
CA THR A 74 -4.85 1.08 10.10
C THR A 74 -4.69 0.16 11.31
N ASP A 75 -3.50 -0.40 11.47
CA ASP A 75 -3.10 -1.00 12.74
C ASP A 75 -2.67 0.07 13.77
N ASP A 76 -2.28 -0.38 14.95
CA ASP A 76 -1.80 0.43 16.07
C ASP A 76 -0.30 0.78 15.93
N TYR A 77 0.14 1.08 14.71
CA TYR A 77 1.52 1.51 14.50
C TYR A 77 1.63 3.03 14.62
N ALA A 78 2.47 3.52 15.54
CA ALA A 78 2.67 4.94 15.86
C ALA A 78 3.03 5.87 14.66
N VAL A 79 3.39 5.30 13.52
CA VAL A 79 3.58 6.08 12.29
C VAL A 79 2.25 6.68 11.80
N TYR A 80 1.13 6.01 12.07
CA TYR A 80 -0.22 6.43 11.69
C TYR A 80 -0.82 7.53 12.57
N ASP A 81 -0.18 7.91 13.67
CA ASP A 81 -0.60 9.02 14.55
C ASP A 81 -0.67 10.39 13.83
N CYS A 82 -0.07 10.51 12.64
CA CYS A 82 -0.16 11.72 11.82
C CYS A 82 -1.38 11.74 10.88
N LEU A 83 -2.24 10.72 10.91
CA LEU A 83 -3.52 10.74 10.21
C LEU A 83 -4.50 11.71 10.90
N PRO A 84 -5.40 12.38 10.16
CA PRO A 84 -6.36 13.30 10.75
C PRO A 84 -7.25 12.57 11.76
N GLU A 85 -7.39 13.08 12.99
CA GLU A 85 -8.05 12.40 14.13
C GLU A 85 -9.50 11.95 13.88
N GLU A 86 -10.23 12.63 13.00
CA GLU A 86 -11.65 12.32 12.70
C GLU A 86 -11.84 11.14 11.72
N VAL A 87 -10.74 10.63 11.16
CA VAL A 87 -10.70 9.70 10.03
C VAL A 87 -10.16 8.29 10.37
N PRO A 88 -9.32 8.02 11.40
CA PRO A 88 -8.67 6.71 11.53
C PRO A 88 -9.58 5.74 12.29
N LEU A 89 -9.75 4.54 11.75
CA LEU A 89 -10.33 3.39 12.43
C LEU A 89 -9.21 2.42 12.77
N THR A 90 -8.70 2.51 13.99
CA THR A 90 -7.62 1.64 14.46
C THR A 90 -8.19 0.29 14.88
N GLY A 91 -7.63 -0.79 14.33
CA GLY A 91 -7.89 -2.14 14.85
C GLY A 91 -7.87 -3.22 13.79
N LYS A 92 -7.47 -4.43 14.22
CA LYS A 92 -7.28 -5.60 13.33
C LYS A 92 -8.53 -5.98 12.54
N ILE A 93 -9.72 -5.77 13.12
CA ILE A 93 -11.01 -6.06 12.47
C ILE A 93 -11.13 -5.33 11.12
N PHE A 94 -10.55 -4.13 11.02
CA PHE A 94 -10.63 -3.28 9.84
C PHE A 94 -9.46 -3.46 8.86
N THR A 95 -8.42 -4.23 9.20
CA THR A 95 -7.23 -4.47 8.33
C THR A 95 -7.17 -5.88 7.73
N GLN A 96 -8.17 -6.72 8.00
CA GLN A 96 -8.16 -8.12 7.57
C GLN A 96 -8.05 -8.29 6.04
N ARG A 97 -8.58 -7.35 5.23
CA ARG A 97 -8.60 -7.51 3.76
C ARG A 97 -7.27 -7.09 3.15
N ILE A 98 -6.67 -6.02 3.65
CA ILE A 98 -5.31 -5.64 3.23
C ILE A 98 -4.28 -6.70 3.65
N GLU A 99 -4.42 -7.30 4.84
CA GLU A 99 -3.57 -8.44 5.26
C GLU A 99 -3.72 -9.65 4.32
N ARG A 100 -4.95 -9.98 3.90
CA ARG A 100 -5.21 -11.04 2.92
C ARG A 100 -4.60 -10.71 1.55
N THR A 101 -4.64 -9.44 1.17
CA THR A 101 -4.05 -8.94 -0.09
C THR A 101 -2.53 -9.02 -0.06
N ASN A 102 -1.89 -8.65 1.06
CA ASN A 102 -0.47 -8.84 1.31
C ASN A 102 -0.02 -10.29 1.10
N LEU A 103 -0.77 -11.25 1.66
CA LEU A 103 -0.49 -12.68 1.46
C LEU A 103 -0.61 -13.08 -0.03
N THR A 104 -1.58 -12.52 -0.74
CA THR A 104 -1.79 -12.78 -2.18
C THR A 104 -0.63 -12.23 -3.01
N HIS A 105 -0.19 -10.99 -2.74
CA HIS A 105 0.98 -10.40 -3.37
C HIS A 105 2.25 -11.21 -3.11
N ARG A 106 2.49 -11.66 -1.87
CA ARG A 106 3.64 -12.54 -1.54
C ARG A 106 3.59 -13.84 -2.32
N THR A 107 2.40 -14.41 -2.51
CA THR A 107 2.25 -15.68 -3.23
C THR A 107 2.57 -15.52 -4.72
N ARG A 108 2.07 -14.44 -5.34
CA ARG A 108 2.20 -14.19 -6.78
C ARG A 108 3.52 -13.50 -7.17
N ILE A 109 4.06 -12.66 -6.30
CA ILE A 109 5.30 -11.90 -6.52
C ILE A 109 6.40 -12.46 -5.62
N LYS A 110 7.22 -13.36 -6.17
CA LYS A 110 8.32 -13.98 -5.40
C LYS A 110 9.32 -12.96 -4.85
N ARG A 111 9.45 -11.79 -5.47
CA ARG A 111 10.33 -10.68 -5.04
C ARG A 111 9.94 -10.07 -3.69
N LEU A 112 8.70 -10.25 -3.25
CA LEU A 112 8.22 -9.82 -1.93
C LEU A 112 8.52 -10.86 -0.83
N ASN A 113 9.09 -12.03 -1.16
CA ASN A 113 9.42 -13.09 -0.21
C ASN A 113 10.89 -13.07 0.26
N ARG A 114 11.26 -14.07 1.07
CA ARG A 114 12.61 -14.26 1.62
C ARG A 114 13.69 -14.41 0.54
N LYS A 115 14.85 -13.81 0.85
CA LYS A 115 16.10 -13.67 0.08
C LYS A 115 16.51 -14.85 -0.83
N THR A 116 16.18 -16.09 -0.49
CA THR A 116 16.76 -17.26 -1.17
C THR A 116 16.12 -17.59 -2.52
N ILE A 117 14.88 -17.16 -2.78
CA ILE A 117 14.14 -17.52 -4.00
C ILE A 117 13.51 -16.27 -4.62
N GLY A 118 14.20 -15.68 -5.61
CA GLY A 118 13.65 -14.62 -6.46
C GLY A 118 13.70 -13.20 -5.89
N TYR A 119 14.83 -12.78 -5.32
CA TYR A 119 15.03 -11.40 -4.84
C TYR A 119 15.49 -10.44 -5.95
N SER A 120 15.16 -9.15 -5.80
CA SER A 120 15.66 -8.11 -6.71
C SER A 120 17.08 -7.70 -6.35
N LYS A 121 17.92 -7.43 -7.36
CA LYS A 121 19.27 -6.89 -7.19
C LYS A 121 19.32 -5.36 -7.23
N SER A 122 18.33 -4.73 -7.86
CA SER A 122 18.18 -3.27 -8.00
C SER A 122 16.81 -2.85 -7.47
N GLU A 123 16.76 -1.69 -6.80
CA GLU A 123 15.53 -1.10 -6.27
C GLU A 123 14.60 -0.68 -7.40
N GLU A 124 15.15 -0.06 -8.44
CA GLU A 124 14.39 0.38 -9.61
C GLU A 124 13.62 -0.77 -10.26
N MET A 125 14.29 -1.91 -10.46
CA MET A 125 13.65 -3.10 -11.03
C MET A 125 12.66 -3.75 -10.05
N HIS A 126 12.90 -3.62 -8.75
CA HIS A 126 11.99 -4.14 -7.73
C HIS A 126 10.67 -3.38 -7.76
N ASP A 127 10.76 -2.05 -7.67
CA ASP A 127 9.63 -1.15 -7.65
C ASP A 127 8.84 -1.23 -8.97
N LYS A 128 9.52 -1.24 -10.13
CA LYS A 128 8.86 -1.38 -11.45
C LYS A 128 8.07 -2.67 -11.57
N VAL A 129 8.65 -3.81 -11.16
CA VAL A 129 7.98 -5.12 -11.30
C VAL A 129 6.75 -5.20 -10.39
N ILE A 130 6.86 -4.72 -9.15
CA ILE A 130 5.73 -4.74 -8.21
C ILE A 130 4.67 -3.72 -8.63
N GLY A 131 5.08 -2.50 -8.99
CA GLY A 131 4.18 -1.45 -9.46
C GLY A 131 3.40 -1.90 -10.69
N THR A 132 4.07 -2.45 -11.71
CA THR A 132 3.40 -2.98 -12.92
C THR A 132 2.41 -4.09 -12.58
N PHE A 133 2.74 -4.97 -11.62
CA PHE A 133 1.81 -6.01 -11.17
C PHE A 133 0.58 -5.40 -10.47
N ILE A 134 0.78 -4.43 -9.58
CA ILE A 134 -0.29 -3.72 -8.88
C ILE A 134 -1.22 -3.03 -9.88
N GLU A 135 -0.64 -2.29 -10.83
CA GLU A 135 -1.38 -1.59 -11.89
C GLU A 135 -2.25 -2.55 -12.70
N ARG A 136 -1.70 -3.69 -13.12
CA ARG A 136 -2.43 -4.68 -13.92
C ARG A 136 -3.57 -5.35 -13.15
N GLU A 137 -3.37 -5.66 -11.88
CA GLU A 137 -4.27 -6.55 -11.12
C GLU A 137 -5.25 -5.80 -10.22
N ASN A 138 -4.93 -4.56 -9.83
CA ASN A 138 -5.67 -3.85 -8.79
C ASN A 138 -6.11 -2.43 -9.19
N TYR A 139 -5.66 -1.89 -10.32
CA TYR A 139 -6.15 -0.59 -10.83
C TYR A 139 -7.20 -0.73 -11.94
N ILE A 140 -7.23 -1.86 -12.67
CA ILE A 140 -8.14 -2.12 -13.79
C ILE A 140 -9.54 -2.48 -13.29
#